data_AF-A0AAD6YLB8-F1
#
_entry.id   AF-A0AAD6YLB8-F1
#
_cell.length_a   1.000
_cell.length_b   1.000
_cell.length_c   1.000
_cell.angle_alpha   90.00
_cell.angle_beta   90.00
_cell.angle_gamma   90.00
#
_symmetry.space_group_name_H-M   'P 1'
#
loop_
_entity.id
_entity.type
_entity.pdbx_description
1 polymer ?
#
loop_
_entity_poly.entity_id
_entity_poly.type
_entity_poly.pdbx_seq_one_letter_code
_entity_poly.pdbx_strand_id
1 'polypeptide(L)'
;MPHSDLTSPFGDRTNTLQDQLDAKNAEIEQLESLVATFTKRQNKQKRKKTNRKKHDHHTSDADDNDNDTDKEDATPAKKTKVDACDYSQVGRNIGRLLGMFVNVHAVVEYGVNKDTALSGDEDDEDFNPRFAEEYRILNKNIAGFHEKILKSKSMLRRGISKLISEGIGDVRSDDTATLKRLIPDLVTINPSTPLDPPLADKKSKAHRGFAHPVFAALLTPIDWHANQ
;
A
#
# COMPACT_ATOMS: atom_id res chain seq x y z
N MET A 1 77.65 4.03 -46.91
CA MET A 1 76.97 4.60 -45.72
C MET A 1 75.47 4.38 -45.89
N PRO A 2 74.79 3.63 -45.01
CA PRO A 2 73.34 3.54 -45.04
C PRO A 2 72.71 4.52 -44.04
N HIS A 3 71.70 5.25 -44.49
CA HIS A 3 70.85 6.08 -43.64
C HIS A 3 69.80 5.20 -42.97
N SER A 4 69.76 5.22 -41.64
CA SER A 4 68.73 4.55 -40.83
C SER A 4 67.55 5.48 -40.63
N ASP A 5 66.39 5.08 -41.16
CA ASP A 5 65.10 5.75 -40.97
C ASP A 5 64.67 5.72 -39.50
N LEU A 6 64.40 6.91 -38.96
CA LEU A 6 63.81 7.12 -37.64
C LEU A 6 62.28 7.13 -37.78
N THR A 7 61.65 5.96 -37.64
CA THR A 7 60.19 5.88 -37.47
C THR A 7 59.79 6.32 -36.06
N SER A 8 59.00 7.40 -36.00
CA SER A 8 58.56 8.04 -34.76
C SER A 8 57.49 7.22 -34.03
N PRO A 9 57.68 6.87 -32.75
CA PRO A 9 56.78 6.00 -31.97
C PRO A 9 55.46 6.66 -31.53
N PHE A 10 55.17 7.88 -32.01
CA PHE A 10 53.97 8.62 -31.63
C PHE A 10 52.74 8.30 -32.50
N GLY A 11 52.92 7.82 -33.74
CA GLY A 11 51.81 7.53 -34.66
C GLY A 11 50.96 6.31 -34.28
N ASP A 12 51.57 5.30 -33.65
CA ASP A 12 50.86 4.06 -33.31
C ASP A 12 49.90 4.22 -32.12
N ARG A 13 50.20 5.16 -31.22
CA ARG A 13 49.36 5.42 -30.03
C ARG A 13 48.05 6.13 -30.37
N THR A 14 48.05 7.00 -31.39
CA THR A 14 46.84 7.71 -31.80
C THR A 14 45.85 6.81 -32.52
N ASN A 15 46.33 5.86 -33.33
CA ASN A 15 45.47 4.87 -33.98
C ASN A 15 44.82 3.92 -32.97
N THR A 16 45.59 3.49 -31.97
CA THR A 16 45.06 2.58 -30.92
C THR A 16 43.96 3.23 -30.06
N LEU A 17 44.05 4.54 -29.79
CA LEU A 17 43.01 5.27 -29.05
C LEU A 17 41.77 5.51 -29.90
N GLN A 18 41.93 5.75 -31.19
CA GLN A 18 40.82 5.92 -32.12
C GLN A 18 40.03 4.61 -32.27
N ASP A 19 40.72 3.47 -32.42
CA ASP A 19 40.09 2.15 -32.48
C ASP A 19 39.31 1.81 -31.20
N GLN A 20 39.83 2.21 -30.03
CA GLN A 20 39.13 2.04 -28.75
C GLN A 20 37.88 2.92 -28.64
N LEU A 21 37.94 4.15 -29.15
CA LEU A 21 36.80 5.07 -29.16
C LEU A 21 35.69 4.56 -30.09
N ASP A 22 36.06 4.08 -31.27
CA ASP A 22 35.11 3.53 -32.24
C ASP A 22 34.45 2.24 -31.72
N ALA A 23 35.21 1.38 -31.04
CA ALA A 23 34.66 0.20 -30.37
C ALA A 23 33.67 0.56 -29.25
N LYS A 24 33.94 1.62 -28.48
CA LYS A 24 33.03 2.12 -27.43
C LYS A 24 31.77 2.74 -28.02
N ASN A 25 31.86 3.45 -29.13
CA ASN A 25 30.70 4.01 -29.82
C ASN A 25 29.80 2.90 -30.38
N ALA A 26 30.38 1.82 -30.92
CA ALA A 26 29.61 0.66 -31.37
C ALA A 26 28.88 -0.05 -30.20
N GLU A 27 29.51 -0.13 -29.02
CA GLU A 27 28.88 -0.67 -27.80
C GLU A 27 27.69 0.19 -27.34
N ILE A 28 27.83 1.52 -27.42
CA ILE A 28 26.75 2.47 -27.09
C ILE A 28 25.56 2.28 -28.04
N GLU A 29 25.79 2.19 -29.35
CA GLU A 29 24.72 2.00 -30.34
C GLU A 29 23.97 0.68 -30.12
N GLN A 30 24.68 -0.39 -29.76
CA GLN A 30 24.05 -1.66 -29.38
C GLN A 30 23.15 -1.53 -28.15
N LEU A 31 23.60 -0.82 -27.12
CA LEU A 31 22.81 -0.57 -25.90
C LEU A 31 21.57 0.28 -26.18
N GLU A 32 21.68 1.31 -27.00
CA GLU A 32 20.53 2.13 -27.41
C GLU A 32 19.47 1.30 -28.15
N SER A 33 19.91 0.42 -29.06
CA SER A 33 19.01 -0.49 -29.77
C SER A 33 18.28 -1.45 -28.80
N LEU A 34 18.97 -1.92 -27.76
CA LEU A 34 18.40 -2.82 -26.76
C LEU A 34 17.37 -2.11 -25.87
N VAL A 35 17.66 -0.87 -25.45
CA VAL A 35 16.70 -0.04 -24.70
C VAL A 35 15.47 0.27 -25.55
N ALA A 36 15.65 0.58 -26.84
CA ALA A 36 14.54 0.81 -27.77
C ALA A 36 13.65 -0.43 -27.98
N THR A 37 14.23 -1.63 -28.03
CA THR A 37 13.44 -2.88 -28.12
C THR A 37 12.72 -3.20 -26.81
N PHE A 38 13.36 -2.97 -25.66
CA PHE A 38 12.75 -3.20 -24.34
C PHE A 38 11.55 -2.27 -24.09
N THR A 39 11.68 -0.98 -24.43
CA THR A 39 10.60 0.01 -24.31
C THR A 39 9.41 -0.32 -25.22
N LYS A 40 9.64 -0.74 -26.48
CA LYS A 40 8.59 -1.24 -27.39
C LYS A 40 7.85 -2.46 -26.79
N ARG A 41 8.57 -3.39 -26.14
CA ARG A 41 7.98 -4.58 -25.51
C ARG A 41 7.11 -4.22 -24.31
N GLN A 42 7.54 -3.28 -23.46
CA GLN A 42 6.76 -2.77 -22.32
C GLN A 42 5.45 -2.11 -22.78
N ASN A 43 5.51 -1.27 -23.83
CA ASN A 43 4.33 -0.59 -24.37
C ASN A 43 3.33 -1.58 -25.01
N LYS A 44 3.80 -2.64 -25.68
CA LYS A 44 2.94 -3.70 -26.23
C LYS A 44 2.20 -4.48 -25.12
N GLN A 45 2.84 -4.71 -23.97
CA GLN A 45 2.20 -5.38 -22.83
C GLN A 45 1.13 -4.50 -22.16
N LYS A 46 1.35 -3.19 -22.06
CA LYS A 46 0.34 -2.25 -21.54
C LYS A 46 -0.92 -2.20 -22.42
N ARG A 47 -0.77 -2.15 -23.75
CA ARG A 47 -1.90 -2.11 -24.70
C ARG A 47 -2.76 -3.38 -24.68
N LYS A 48 -2.19 -4.56 -24.39
CA LYS A 48 -2.96 -5.81 -24.26
C LYS A 48 -3.82 -5.86 -22.99
N LYS A 49 -3.41 -5.19 -21.91
CA LYS A 49 -4.16 -5.15 -20.65
C LYS A 49 -5.35 -4.20 -20.70
N THR A 50 -5.24 -3.08 -21.41
CA THR A 50 -6.35 -2.13 -21.57
C THR A 50 -7.43 -2.65 -22.52
N ASN A 51 -7.08 -3.44 -23.55
CA ASN A 51 -8.07 -3.95 -24.50
C ASN A 51 -8.94 -5.09 -23.95
N ARG A 52 -8.46 -5.82 -22.93
CA ARG A 52 -9.28 -6.83 -22.23
C ARG A 52 -10.36 -6.23 -21.32
N LYS A 53 -10.19 -4.99 -20.87
CA LYS A 53 -11.12 -4.36 -19.91
C LYS A 53 -12.35 -3.71 -20.58
N LYS A 54 -12.41 -3.68 -21.92
CA LYS A 54 -13.50 -3.04 -22.68
C LYS A 54 -14.56 -4.00 -23.22
N HIS A 55 -14.42 -5.32 -23.03
CA HIS A 55 -15.36 -6.30 -23.58
C HIS A 55 -16.43 -6.78 -22.57
N ASP A 56 -16.36 -6.38 -21.30
CA ASP A 56 -17.18 -7.00 -20.24
C ASP A 56 -18.28 -6.09 -19.67
N HIS A 57 -18.83 -5.15 -20.46
CA HIS A 57 -19.95 -4.32 -19.99
C HIS A 57 -21.07 -4.20 -21.03
N HIS A 58 -21.96 -5.21 -21.06
CA HIS A 58 -23.37 -5.02 -21.40
C HIS A 58 -24.23 -6.15 -20.80
N THR A 59 -25.54 -5.86 -20.64
CA THR A 59 -26.61 -6.56 -19.90
C THR A 59 -26.58 -6.38 -18.37
N SER A 60 -27.64 -6.08 -17.63
CA SER A 60 -28.95 -5.42 -17.79
C SER A 60 -29.63 -5.53 -16.40
N ASP A 61 -30.64 -4.71 -16.15
CA ASP A 61 -31.35 -4.50 -14.89
C ASP A 61 -32.08 -5.73 -14.29
N ALA A 62 -32.38 -5.58 -12.99
CA ALA A 62 -33.48 -6.12 -12.17
C ALA A 62 -33.50 -7.64 -11.80
N ASP A 63 -33.33 -7.96 -10.50
CA ASP A 63 -34.43 -8.18 -9.53
C ASP A 63 -33.92 -8.85 -8.23
N ASP A 64 -34.55 -8.48 -7.12
CA ASP A 64 -34.41 -9.06 -5.77
C ASP A 64 -34.74 -10.56 -5.73
N ASN A 65 -33.88 -11.39 -5.12
CA ASN A 65 -34.34 -12.39 -4.14
C ASN A 65 -33.18 -13.05 -3.36
N ASP A 66 -33.39 -13.26 -2.07
CA ASP A 66 -32.57 -14.05 -1.16
C ASP A 66 -32.57 -15.55 -1.53
N ASN A 67 -31.43 -16.24 -1.43
CA ASN A 67 -31.31 -17.48 -0.64
C ASN A 67 -29.86 -17.95 -0.46
N ASP A 68 -29.57 -18.45 0.74
CA ASP A 68 -28.41 -19.24 1.12
C ASP A 68 -28.28 -20.51 0.25
N THR A 69 -27.06 -20.85 -0.19
CA THR A 69 -26.32 -22.08 0.19
C THR A 69 -25.01 -22.22 -0.60
N ASP A 70 -24.01 -22.76 0.11
CA ASP A 70 -22.87 -23.54 -0.35
C ASP A 70 -21.62 -22.84 -0.94
N LYS A 71 -20.65 -22.75 -0.02
CA LYS A 71 -19.22 -22.61 -0.23
C LYS A 71 -18.70 -23.76 -1.08
N GLU A 72 -18.24 -23.47 -2.29
CA GLU A 72 -17.25 -24.30 -2.99
C GLU A 72 -16.04 -23.47 -3.45
N ASP A 73 -14.97 -23.64 -2.69
CA ASP A 73 -13.58 -23.80 -3.09
C ASP A 73 -13.03 -23.01 -4.30
N ALA A 74 -12.97 -21.68 -4.15
CA ALA A 74 -12.05 -20.86 -4.93
C ALA A 74 -10.65 -20.92 -4.30
N THR A 75 -9.85 -21.88 -4.73
CA THR A 75 -8.42 -21.98 -4.39
C THR A 75 -7.70 -20.62 -4.58
N PRO A 76 -6.99 -20.09 -3.55
CA PRO A 76 -6.31 -18.82 -3.70
C PRO A 76 -5.07 -19.01 -4.57
N ALA A 77 -4.97 -18.20 -5.63
CA ALA A 77 -3.80 -18.07 -6.48
C ALA A 77 -2.52 -18.03 -5.63
N LYS A 78 -1.57 -18.90 -5.97
CA LYS A 78 -0.28 -19.07 -5.27
C LYS A 78 0.38 -17.71 -5.03
N LYS A 79 0.24 -17.20 -3.81
CA LYS A 79 1.01 -16.06 -3.31
C LYS A 79 2.47 -16.49 -3.41
N THR A 80 3.26 -15.76 -4.21
CA THR A 80 4.71 -15.83 -4.14
C THR A 80 5.10 -15.73 -2.67
N LYS A 81 5.81 -16.73 -2.13
CA LYS A 81 6.31 -16.74 -0.76
C LYS A 81 7.06 -15.43 -0.52
N VAL A 82 6.40 -14.46 0.09
CA VAL A 82 7.06 -13.28 0.67
C VAL A 82 7.46 -13.73 2.06
N ASP A 83 8.75 -13.72 2.33
CA ASP A 83 9.36 -14.28 3.52
C ASP A 83 8.74 -13.79 4.84
N ALA A 84 8.50 -14.77 5.73
CA ALA A 84 8.50 -14.81 7.20
C ALA A 84 7.76 -13.75 8.05
N CYS A 85 7.26 -12.65 7.49
CA CYS A 85 6.51 -11.64 8.23
C CYS A 85 5.14 -11.45 7.59
N ASP A 86 4.07 -11.82 8.30
CA ASP A 86 2.72 -11.45 7.92
C ASP A 86 2.52 -9.94 8.17
N TYR A 87 2.84 -9.16 7.14
CA TYR A 87 2.71 -7.70 7.17
C TYR A 87 1.27 -7.23 7.43
N SER A 88 0.26 -8.04 7.12
CA SER A 88 -1.13 -7.71 7.46
C SER A 88 -1.33 -7.83 8.98
N GLN A 89 -0.90 -8.95 9.58
CA GLN A 89 -0.99 -9.11 11.03
C GLN A 89 -0.17 -8.07 11.79
N VAL A 90 1.01 -7.73 11.29
CA VAL A 90 1.81 -6.63 11.84
C VAL A 90 1.07 -5.31 11.72
N GLY A 91 0.47 -5.02 10.57
CA GLY A 91 -0.38 -3.85 10.34
C GLY A 91 -1.51 -3.74 11.38
N ARG A 92 -2.16 -4.86 11.71
CA ARG A 92 -3.19 -4.91 12.77
C ARG A 92 -2.62 -4.52 14.15
N ASN A 93 -1.42 -4.99 14.47
CA ASN A 93 -0.78 -4.72 15.76
C ASN A 93 -0.37 -3.24 15.90
N ILE A 94 0.20 -2.65 14.83
CA ILE A 94 0.70 -1.27 14.87
C ILE A 94 -0.35 -0.22 14.49
N GLY A 95 -1.51 -0.63 13.97
CA GLY A 95 -2.53 0.30 13.46
C GLY A 95 -3.10 1.27 14.49
N ARG A 96 -2.96 0.94 15.79
CA ARG A 96 -3.32 1.82 16.92
C ARG A 96 -2.17 2.75 17.36
N LEU A 97 -0.94 2.48 16.92
CA LEU A 97 0.23 3.33 17.16
C LEU A 97 0.42 4.38 16.07
N LEU A 98 -0.07 4.10 14.86
CA LEU A 98 -0.02 5.01 13.72
C LEU A 98 -1.25 5.92 13.64
N GLY A 99 -1.12 7.02 12.88
CA GLY A 99 -2.23 7.94 12.66
C GLY A 99 -3.43 7.32 11.94
N MET A 100 -4.64 7.83 12.25
CA MET A 100 -5.94 7.34 11.72
C MET A 100 -6.05 7.33 10.19
N PHE A 101 -5.24 8.10 9.47
CA PHE A 101 -5.25 8.14 8.00
C PHE A 101 -3.83 8.07 7.45
N VAL A 102 -2.97 7.25 8.09
CA VAL A 102 -1.60 7.06 7.65
C VAL A 102 -1.55 6.49 6.22
N ASN A 103 -0.80 7.17 5.35
CA ASN A 103 -0.45 6.63 4.04
C ASN A 103 0.88 5.90 4.17
N VAL A 104 0.84 4.60 4.50
CA VAL A 104 2.03 3.79 4.79
C VAL A 104 3.04 3.84 3.65
N HIS A 105 2.57 3.87 2.40
CA HIS A 105 3.46 3.96 1.23
C HIS A 105 4.22 5.30 1.20
N ALA A 106 3.53 6.42 1.45
CA ALA A 106 4.17 7.73 1.49
C ALA A 106 5.20 7.81 2.63
N VAL A 107 4.86 7.27 3.80
CA VAL A 107 5.77 7.19 4.95
C VAL A 107 7.03 6.38 4.62
N VAL A 108 6.86 5.23 3.96
CA VAL A 108 7.98 4.36 3.55
C VAL A 108 8.88 5.03 2.52
N GLU A 109 8.32 5.68 1.49
CA GLU A 109 9.13 6.39 0.49
C GLU A 109 9.82 7.62 1.11
N TYR A 110 9.14 8.35 2.00
CA TYR A 110 9.74 9.46 2.76
C TYR A 110 10.96 9.00 3.56
N GLY A 111 10.81 7.92 4.35
CA GLY A 111 11.91 7.37 5.14
C GLY A 111 13.08 6.88 4.28
N VAL A 112 12.79 6.16 3.19
CA VAL A 112 13.83 5.69 2.26
C VAL A 112 14.58 6.86 1.62
N ASN A 113 13.86 7.86 1.12
CA ASN A 113 14.50 9.03 0.48
C ASN A 113 15.43 9.72 1.47
N LYS A 114 14.96 9.97 2.70
CA LYS A 114 15.75 10.58 3.76
C LYS A 114 16.99 9.77 4.13
N ASP A 115 16.89 8.45 4.20
CA ASP A 115 18.02 7.58 4.54
C ASP A 115 19.02 7.44 3.36
N THR A 116 18.58 7.67 2.13
CA THR A 116 19.43 7.62 0.92
C THR A 116 19.99 8.98 0.50
N ALA A 117 19.43 10.07 1.00
CA ALA A 117 19.95 11.41 0.76
C ALA A 117 21.39 11.48 1.28
N LEU A 118 22.34 11.80 0.40
CA LEU A 118 23.72 12.06 0.79
C LEU A 118 23.68 13.27 1.73
N SER A 119 24.35 13.15 2.89
CA SER A 119 24.22 14.06 4.06
C SER A 119 24.68 15.51 3.87
N GLY A 120 24.44 16.15 2.73
CA GLY A 120 24.90 17.51 2.45
C GLY A 120 24.06 18.38 1.52
N ASP A 121 22.91 17.91 1.00
CA ASP A 121 22.20 18.64 -0.08
C ASP A 121 20.67 18.80 0.10
N GLU A 122 20.08 18.36 1.22
CA GLU A 122 18.65 18.58 1.47
C GLU A 122 18.47 19.64 2.56
N ASP A 123 17.99 20.82 2.15
CA ASP A 123 17.42 21.82 3.03
C ASP A 123 16.30 21.21 3.88
N ASP A 124 16.22 21.60 5.15
CA ASP A 124 15.17 21.17 6.10
C ASP A 124 13.72 21.48 5.66
N GLU A 125 13.51 22.07 4.48
CA GLU A 125 12.21 22.51 3.94
C GLU A 125 11.22 21.36 3.72
N ASP A 126 11.69 20.14 3.42
CA ASP A 126 10.84 18.96 3.21
C ASP A 126 10.69 18.08 4.47
N PHE A 127 11.12 18.56 5.64
CA PHE A 127 11.00 17.79 6.87
C PHE A 127 9.53 17.64 7.31
N ASN A 128 9.03 16.41 7.23
CA ASN A 128 7.72 16.05 7.77
C ASN A 128 7.90 15.24 9.06
N PRO A 129 7.77 15.87 10.25
CA PRO A 129 7.98 15.20 11.53
C PRO A 129 7.03 14.02 11.75
N ARG A 130 5.82 14.10 11.17
CA ARG A 130 4.83 13.04 11.27
C ARG A 130 5.27 11.80 10.48
N PHE A 131 5.76 11.97 9.25
CA PHE A 131 6.26 10.84 8.47
C PHE A 131 7.54 10.25 9.08
N ALA A 132 8.42 11.09 9.62
CA ALA A 132 9.61 10.62 10.33
C ALA A 132 9.24 9.73 11.55
N GLU A 133 8.27 10.16 12.36
CA GLU A 133 7.80 9.39 13.51
C GLU A 133 7.08 8.11 13.10
N GLU A 134 6.17 8.17 12.12
CA GLU A 134 5.47 6.99 11.61
C GLU A 134 6.44 5.96 11.00
N TYR A 135 7.49 6.42 10.30
CA TYR A 135 8.56 5.56 9.77
C TYR A 135 9.39 4.92 10.89
N ARG A 136 9.70 5.69 11.95
CA ARG A 136 10.38 5.17 13.16
C ARG A 136 9.55 4.09 13.86
N ILE A 137 8.23 4.28 13.96
CA ILE A 137 7.31 3.28 14.52
C ILE A 137 7.37 1.99 13.69
N LEU A 138 7.37 2.07 12.36
CA LEU A 138 7.52 0.90 11.49
C LEU A 138 8.85 0.17 11.74
N ASN A 139 9.96 0.90 11.77
CA ASN A 139 11.29 0.32 12.01
C ASN A 139 11.40 -0.35 13.38
N LYS A 140 10.77 0.22 14.42
CA LYS A 140 10.81 -0.33 15.78
C LYS A 140 9.97 -1.59 15.94
N ASN A 141 8.83 -1.68 15.25
CA ASN A 141 7.86 -2.76 15.44
C ASN A 141 8.00 -3.90 14.44
N ILE A 142 8.81 -3.73 13.39
CA ILE A 142 9.00 -4.72 12.34
C ILE A 142 10.49 -5.06 12.26
N ALA A 143 10.84 -6.26 12.73
CA ALA A 143 12.24 -6.70 12.77
C ALA A 143 12.88 -6.69 11.37
N GLY A 144 14.04 -6.04 11.26
CA GLY A 144 14.79 -5.93 10.01
C GLY A 144 14.09 -5.13 8.91
N PHE A 145 13.08 -4.33 9.25
CA PHE A 145 12.27 -3.62 8.26
C PHE A 145 13.06 -2.57 7.51
N HIS A 146 13.87 -1.78 8.22
CA HIS A 146 14.69 -0.75 7.63
C HIS A 146 15.63 -1.33 6.56
N GLU A 147 16.47 -2.33 6.88
CA GLU A 147 17.40 -2.88 5.90
C GLU A 147 16.67 -3.55 4.73
N LYS A 148 15.54 -4.22 5.01
CA LYS A 148 14.74 -4.87 3.98
C LYS A 148 14.14 -3.85 3.01
N ILE A 149 13.55 -2.78 3.53
CA ILE A 149 12.90 -1.74 2.72
C ILE A 149 13.93 -0.94 1.91
N LEU A 150 15.08 -0.61 2.51
CA LEU A 150 16.16 0.11 1.83
C LEU A 150 16.72 -0.69 0.64
N LYS A 151 16.88 -2.01 0.79
CA LYS A 151 17.31 -2.92 -0.30
C LYS A 151 16.21 -3.28 -1.29
N SER A 152 14.94 -2.97 -0.97
CA SER A 152 13.79 -3.36 -1.78
C SER A 152 13.55 -2.40 -2.93
N LYS A 153 13.21 -2.95 -4.11
CA LYS A 153 12.72 -2.16 -5.25
C LYS A 153 11.37 -1.51 -4.91
N SER A 154 11.07 -0.36 -5.53
CA SER A 154 9.82 0.40 -5.32
C SER A 154 8.54 -0.47 -5.39
N MET A 155 8.44 -1.39 -6.37
CA MET A 155 7.29 -2.30 -6.47
C MET A 155 7.10 -3.20 -5.25
N LEU A 156 8.20 -3.68 -4.66
CA LEU A 156 8.16 -4.51 -3.45
C LEU A 156 7.80 -3.68 -2.22
N ARG A 157 8.37 -2.46 -2.09
CA ARG A 157 8.01 -1.51 -1.04
C ARG A 157 6.51 -1.19 -1.06
N ARG A 158 5.96 -0.95 -2.26
CA ARG A 158 4.52 -0.75 -2.45
C ARG A 158 3.70 -1.98 -2.05
N GLY A 159 4.15 -3.19 -2.40
CA GLY A 159 3.51 -4.43 -1.99
C GLY A 159 3.46 -4.61 -0.47
N ILE A 160 4.60 -4.40 0.20
CA ILE A 160 4.69 -4.45 1.67
C ILE A 160 3.80 -3.39 2.32
N SER A 161 3.88 -2.15 1.85
CA SER A 161 3.06 -1.02 2.36
C SER A 161 1.57 -1.30 2.22
N LYS A 162 1.14 -1.95 1.13
CA LYS A 162 -0.25 -2.35 0.90
C LYS A 162 -0.71 -3.35 1.95
N LEU A 163 0.07 -4.40 2.21
CA LEU A 163 -0.27 -5.41 3.21
C LEU A 163 -0.39 -4.82 4.63
N ILE A 164 0.54 -3.92 4.99
CA ILE A 164 0.47 -3.20 6.28
C ILE A 164 -0.80 -2.35 6.33
N SER A 165 -1.10 -1.60 5.27
CA SER A 165 -2.29 -0.73 5.20
C SER A 165 -3.59 -1.54 5.29
N GLU A 166 -3.65 -2.72 4.68
CA GLU A 166 -4.78 -3.65 4.80
C GLU A 166 -5.00 -4.06 6.27
N GLY A 167 -3.94 -4.49 6.96
CA GLY A 167 -4.02 -4.84 8.37
C GLY A 167 -4.47 -3.69 9.28
N ILE A 168 -4.00 -2.47 9.01
CA ILE A 168 -4.44 -1.25 9.72
C ILE A 168 -5.94 -0.97 9.46
N GLY A 169 -6.41 -1.18 8.23
CA GLY A 169 -7.82 -1.05 7.89
C GLY A 169 -8.69 -2.07 8.61
N ASP A 170 -8.22 -3.31 8.69
CA ASP A 170 -8.95 -4.40 9.33
C ASP A 170 -9.10 -4.17 10.84
N VAL A 171 -8.04 -3.74 11.55
CA VAL A 171 -8.13 -3.52 13.00
C VAL A 171 -9.15 -2.42 13.36
N ARG A 172 -9.28 -1.39 12.51
CA ARG A 172 -10.30 -0.33 12.70
C ARG A 172 -11.70 -0.84 12.42
N SER A 173 -11.83 -1.68 11.41
CA SER A 173 -13.10 -2.33 11.10
C SER A 173 -13.53 -3.21 12.28
N ASP A 174 -12.60 -3.95 12.88
CA ASP A 174 -12.84 -4.77 14.07
C ASP A 174 -13.19 -3.92 15.30
N ASP A 175 -12.48 -2.82 15.54
CA ASP A 175 -12.77 -1.89 16.64
C ASP A 175 -14.20 -1.32 16.51
N THR A 176 -14.58 -0.86 15.33
CA THR A 176 -15.93 -0.33 15.10
C THR A 176 -17.01 -1.41 15.14
N ALA A 177 -16.72 -2.63 14.67
CA ALA A 177 -17.65 -3.76 14.74
C ALA A 177 -17.86 -4.20 16.20
N THR A 178 -16.79 -4.27 16.98
CA THR A 178 -16.81 -4.64 18.40
C THR A 178 -17.54 -3.58 19.22
N LEU A 179 -17.21 -2.30 19.03
CA LEU A 179 -17.90 -1.21 19.74
C LEU A 179 -19.40 -1.20 19.44
N LYS A 180 -19.79 -1.38 18.17
CA LYS A 180 -21.20 -1.49 17.75
C LYS A 180 -21.94 -2.67 18.38
N ARG A 181 -21.24 -3.69 18.85
CA ARG A 181 -21.83 -4.85 19.56
C ARG A 181 -21.92 -4.61 21.06
N LEU A 182 -21.00 -3.85 21.64
CA LEU A 182 -20.97 -3.57 23.08
C LEU A 182 -21.91 -2.43 23.50
N ILE A 183 -22.23 -1.50 22.60
CA ILE A 183 -23.11 -0.35 22.88
C ILE A 183 -24.43 -0.74 23.59
N PRO A 184 -25.18 -1.77 23.14
CA PRO A 184 -26.40 -2.18 23.85
C PRO A 184 -26.17 -2.56 25.31
N ASP A 185 -25.09 -3.31 25.58
CA ASP A 185 -24.78 -3.75 26.94
C ASP A 185 -24.28 -2.58 27.80
N LEU A 186 -23.58 -1.61 27.21
CA LEU A 186 -23.19 -0.36 27.87
C LEU A 186 -24.39 0.54 28.22
N VAL A 187 -25.44 0.57 27.40
CA VAL A 187 -26.65 1.33 27.71
C VAL A 187 -27.45 0.65 28.82
N THR A 188 -27.44 -0.68 28.89
CA THR A 188 -28.11 -1.46 29.96
C THR A 188 -27.23 -1.70 31.20
N ILE A 189 -26.11 -0.99 31.36
CA ILE A 189 -25.16 -1.21 32.46
C ILE A 189 -25.80 -1.02 33.85
N ASN A 190 -26.86 -0.22 33.95
CA ASN A 190 -27.66 -0.09 35.16
C ASN A 190 -28.75 -1.18 35.18
N PRO A 191 -28.60 -2.24 35.99
CA PRO A 191 -29.55 -3.37 36.02
C PRO A 191 -30.94 -2.98 36.57
N SER A 192 -31.04 -1.82 37.22
CA SER A 192 -32.27 -1.28 37.79
C SER A 192 -33.21 -0.61 36.78
N THR A 193 -32.73 -0.35 35.56
CA THR A 193 -33.51 0.27 34.48
C THR A 193 -33.36 -0.56 33.21
N PRO A 194 -34.19 -1.61 33.02
CA PRO A 194 -34.22 -2.33 31.75
C PRO A 194 -34.59 -1.37 30.63
N LEU A 195 -34.11 -1.67 29.42
CA LEU A 195 -34.43 -0.87 28.25
C LEU A 195 -35.93 -0.98 27.93
N ASP A 196 -36.59 0.16 27.77
CA ASP A 196 -37.99 0.25 27.35
C ASP A 196 -38.08 1.08 26.05
N PRO A 197 -38.55 0.50 24.93
CA PRO A 197 -38.89 -0.93 24.74
C PRO A 197 -37.66 -1.85 24.84
N PRO A 198 -37.83 -3.15 25.14
CA PRO A 198 -36.72 -4.10 25.10
C PRO A 198 -36.23 -4.29 23.66
N LEU A 199 -34.93 -4.52 23.49
CA LEU A 199 -34.36 -4.86 22.19
C LEU A 199 -34.85 -6.24 21.73
N ALA A 200 -35.64 -6.27 20.65
CA ALA A 200 -36.11 -7.52 20.03
C ALA A 200 -34.96 -8.45 19.61
N ASP A 201 -33.88 -7.87 19.06
CA ASP A 201 -32.61 -8.56 18.84
C ASP A 201 -31.44 -7.61 19.12
N LYS A 202 -30.63 -7.95 20.13
CA LYS A 202 -29.40 -7.22 20.50
C LYS A 202 -28.33 -7.26 19.39
N LYS A 203 -28.33 -8.30 18.54
CA LYS A 203 -27.34 -8.48 17.47
C LYS A 203 -27.70 -7.69 16.22
N SER A 204 -28.99 -7.47 15.96
CA SER A 204 -29.48 -6.66 14.86
C SER A 204 -29.14 -5.18 15.02
N LYS A 205 -28.61 -4.58 13.95
CA LYS A 205 -28.33 -3.13 13.89
C LYS A 205 -29.61 -2.32 13.68
N ALA A 206 -30.67 -2.91 13.12
CA ALA A 206 -31.89 -2.22 12.77
C ALA A 206 -32.65 -1.70 14.01
N HIS A 207 -32.53 -2.41 15.14
CA HIS A 207 -33.22 -2.08 16.39
C HIS A 207 -32.41 -1.20 17.34
N ARG A 208 -31.19 -0.78 16.94
CA ARG A 208 -30.34 0.10 17.74
C ARG A 208 -29.96 1.35 16.94
N GLY A 209 -30.29 2.52 17.45
CA GLY A 209 -30.12 3.82 16.77
C GLY A 209 -31.39 4.66 16.82
N PHE A 210 -31.67 5.43 15.77
CA PHE A 210 -32.82 6.35 15.72
C PHE A 210 -34.20 5.68 15.84
N ALA A 211 -34.31 4.39 15.52
CA ALA A 211 -35.56 3.64 15.63
C ALA A 211 -35.92 3.28 17.09
N HIS A 212 -35.00 3.47 18.04
CA HIS A 212 -35.20 3.14 19.44
C HIS A 212 -35.08 4.40 20.29
N PRO A 213 -36.07 4.77 21.11
CA PRO A 213 -36.13 6.07 21.79
C PRO A 213 -34.88 6.36 22.64
N VAL A 214 -34.46 5.39 23.46
CA VAL A 214 -33.24 5.53 24.29
C VAL A 214 -31.98 5.76 23.46
N PHE A 215 -31.75 4.99 22.39
CA PHE A 215 -30.57 5.17 21.54
C PHE A 215 -30.65 6.43 20.67
N ALA A 216 -31.86 6.82 20.23
CA ALA A 216 -32.10 8.05 19.48
C ALA A 216 -31.76 9.28 20.31
N ALA A 217 -32.17 9.30 21.58
CA ALA A 217 -31.85 10.37 22.52
C ALA A 217 -30.33 10.51 22.74
N LEU A 218 -29.57 9.41 22.75
CA LEU A 218 -28.10 9.47 22.88
C LEU A 218 -27.38 9.98 21.62
N LEU A 219 -28.00 9.85 20.45
CA LEU A 219 -27.43 10.25 19.16
C LEU A 219 -27.80 11.68 18.75
N THR A 220 -28.81 12.27 19.39
CA THR A 220 -29.32 13.60 19.07
C THR A 220 -28.88 14.61 20.13
N PRO A 221 -28.32 15.77 19.75
CA PRO A 221 -27.82 16.75 20.71
C PRO A 221 -28.92 17.55 21.45
N ILE A 222 -30.20 17.22 21.26
CA ILE A 222 -31.38 17.93 21.76
C ILE A 222 -32.46 16.89 22.02
N ASP A 223 -33.30 17.09 23.05
CA ASP A 223 -34.47 16.27 23.40
C ASP A 223 -35.31 15.91 22.16
N TRP A 224 -34.94 14.81 21.52
CA TRP A 224 -35.63 14.33 20.34
C TRP A 224 -36.94 13.70 20.79
N HIS A 225 -38.00 14.49 20.76
CA HIS A 225 -39.36 14.00 20.86
C HIS A 225 -39.68 13.24 19.57
N ALA A 226 -39.31 11.96 19.53
CA ALA A 226 -39.84 11.04 18.53
C ALA A 226 -41.37 11.09 18.66
N ASN A 227 -42.05 11.56 17.61
CA ASN A 227 -43.49 11.81 17.57
C ASN A 227 -44.28 10.70 18.27
N GLN A 228 -45.12 11.12 19.24
CA GLN A 228 -46.19 10.33 19.84
C GLN A 228 -47.14 9.76 18.80
#